data_AF-A0A6C0DMI3-F1
#
_entry.id   AF-A0A6C0DMI3-F1
#
_cell.length_a   1.000
_cell.length_b   1.000
_cell.length_c   1.000
_cell.angle_alpha   90.00
_cell.angle_beta   90.00
_cell.angle_gamma   90.00
#
_symmetry.space_group_name_H-M   'P 1'
#
loop_
_entity.id
_entity.type
_entity.pdbx_description
1 polymer ?
#
loop_
_entity_poly.entity_id
_entity_poly.type
_entity_poly.pdbx_seq_one_letter_code
_entity_poly.pdbx_strand_id
1 'polypeptide(L)'
;MILLDWINPDKLIWVYLSKNYNAIEMLKSRPKEINGGLLSCNKNAIDMIKANMEFNIIDWFYLSMNENAIEILRENFDKIKWDFFATNPNAMKILKDHPDKIDWSLLSCNPSAIEILKANPTKINWTYFSQNPAAIRLLKENPTKINWDELSLNPSAINLLRENKSKINWLKLSKNPNAIELLKENPTKINWRLLSANPGAIEILRENQEKIDWGMFSTNPAIFTYDYENLRNSNIDLKDDIFATALNPSRLFKLMREYDEDAVYNAYFH
;
A
#
# COMPACT_ATOMS: atom_id res chain seq x y z
N MET A 1 1.83 -17.09 1.59
CA MET A 1 1.50 -16.45 0.30
C MET A 1 2.27 -17.18 -0.78
N ILE A 2 1.66 -17.41 -1.94
CA ILE A 2 2.25 -18.03 -3.13
C ILE A 2 2.02 -17.15 -4.35
N LEU A 3 2.81 -17.29 -5.41
CA LEU A 3 2.61 -16.54 -6.65
C LEU A 3 1.29 -16.95 -7.34
N LEU A 4 0.70 -16.02 -8.08
CA LEU A 4 -0.37 -16.36 -9.02
C LEU A 4 0.15 -17.34 -10.08
N ASP A 5 -0.70 -18.29 -10.46
CA ASP A 5 -0.38 -19.44 -11.32
C ASP A 5 0.19 -19.08 -12.70
N TRP A 6 -0.28 -17.98 -13.30
CA TRP A 6 0.16 -17.51 -14.61
C TRP A 6 1.52 -16.79 -14.59
N ILE A 7 2.06 -16.50 -13.41
CA ILE A 7 3.29 -15.72 -13.26
C ILE A 7 4.49 -16.64 -13.30
N ASN A 8 5.33 -16.50 -14.34
CA ASN A 8 6.62 -17.18 -14.39
C ASN A 8 7.62 -16.51 -13.41
N PRO A 9 8.11 -17.23 -12.37
CA PRO A 9 9.06 -16.70 -11.40
C PRO A 9 10.39 -16.23 -12.01
N ASP A 10 10.80 -16.80 -13.14
CA ASP A 10 12.08 -16.45 -13.79
C ASP A 10 12.07 -15.07 -14.44
N LYS A 11 10.87 -14.50 -14.66
CA LYS A 11 10.74 -13.12 -15.15
C LYS A 11 10.82 -12.09 -14.03
N LEU A 12 10.66 -12.50 -12.76
CA LEU A 12 10.68 -11.57 -11.64
C LEU A 12 12.10 -11.13 -11.29
N ILE A 13 12.22 -9.86 -10.90
CA ILE A 13 13.47 -9.26 -10.45
C ILE A 13 13.54 -9.39 -8.93
N TRP A 14 14.32 -10.35 -8.45
CA TRP A 14 14.39 -10.75 -7.05
C TRP A 14 14.81 -9.64 -6.10
N VAL A 15 15.75 -8.78 -6.51
CA VAL A 15 16.13 -7.59 -5.75
C VAL A 15 14.90 -6.72 -5.43
N TYR A 16 13.98 -6.56 -6.39
CA TYR A 16 12.77 -5.76 -6.19
C TYR A 16 11.68 -6.47 -5.37
N LEU A 17 11.71 -7.80 -5.28
CA LEU A 17 10.85 -8.54 -4.35
C LEU A 17 11.14 -8.17 -2.89
N SER A 18 12.34 -7.69 -2.55
CA SER A 18 12.66 -7.19 -1.21
C SER A 18 11.70 -6.09 -0.73
N LYS A 19 11.19 -5.27 -1.65
CA LYS A 19 10.19 -4.22 -1.38
C LYS A 19 8.76 -4.75 -1.32
N ASN A 20 8.50 -5.93 -1.87
CA ASN A 20 7.17 -6.52 -1.95
C ASN A 20 6.80 -7.18 -0.62
N TYR A 21 5.84 -6.61 0.09
CA TYR A 21 5.47 -7.08 1.43
C TYR A 21 4.80 -8.47 1.46
N ASN A 22 4.39 -9.01 0.31
CA ASN A 22 3.88 -10.37 0.21
C ASN A 22 4.96 -11.39 -0.20
N ALA A 23 6.19 -10.94 -0.52
CA ALA A 23 7.26 -11.81 -1.00
C ALA A 23 8.16 -12.39 0.11
N ILE A 24 7.89 -12.11 1.39
CA ILE A 24 8.77 -12.50 2.52
C ILE A 24 9.09 -13.99 2.51
N GLU A 25 8.09 -14.87 2.38
CA GLU A 25 8.33 -16.32 2.33
C GLU A 25 9.14 -16.73 1.10
N MET A 26 8.86 -16.12 -0.06
CA MET A 26 9.61 -16.40 -1.29
C MET A 26 11.09 -16.00 -1.16
N LEU A 27 11.38 -14.84 -0.55
CA LEU A 27 12.73 -14.33 -0.33
C LEU A 27 13.58 -15.23 0.57
N LYS A 28 12.97 -15.95 1.53
CA LYS A 28 13.69 -16.91 2.39
C LYS A 28 14.42 -17.99 1.59
N SER A 29 13.91 -18.35 0.41
CA SER A 29 14.55 -19.33 -0.47
C SER A 29 15.81 -18.81 -1.18
N ARG A 30 16.01 -17.49 -1.26
CA ARG A 30 17.16 -16.86 -1.93
C ARG A 30 17.70 -15.67 -1.11
N PRO A 31 18.30 -15.93 0.06
CA PRO A 31 18.78 -14.86 0.94
C PRO A 31 19.83 -13.95 0.30
N LYS A 32 20.62 -14.47 -0.66
CA LYS A 32 21.64 -13.69 -1.39
C LYS A 32 21.06 -12.61 -2.31
N GLU A 33 19.78 -12.70 -2.67
CA GLU A 33 19.11 -11.72 -3.54
C GLU A 33 18.34 -10.66 -2.76
N ILE A 34 18.34 -10.75 -1.43
CA ILE A 34 17.71 -9.78 -0.55
C ILE A 34 18.54 -8.50 -0.55
N ASN A 35 17.88 -7.38 -0.87
CA ASN A 35 18.46 -6.05 -0.76
C ASN A 35 17.97 -5.40 0.55
N GLY A 36 18.88 -5.19 1.51
CA GLY A 36 18.53 -4.65 2.84
C GLY A 36 17.88 -3.27 2.82
N GLY A 37 18.28 -2.38 1.90
CA GLY A 37 17.67 -1.07 1.74
C GLY A 37 16.20 -1.16 1.30
N LEU A 38 15.92 -1.98 0.28
CA LEU A 38 14.56 -2.25 -0.16
C LEU A 38 13.75 -3.06 0.86
N LEU A 39 14.39 -3.96 1.60
CA LEU A 39 13.74 -4.69 2.69
C LEU A 39 13.32 -3.75 3.82
N SER A 40 14.06 -2.67 4.07
CA SER A 40 13.76 -1.70 5.13
C SER A 40 12.41 -0.99 4.94
N CYS A 41 11.95 -0.83 3.70
CA CYS A 41 10.60 -0.30 3.41
C CYS A 41 9.49 -1.37 3.44
N ASN A 42 9.85 -2.65 3.60
CA ASN A 42 8.91 -3.75 3.62
C ASN A 42 8.30 -3.90 5.02
N LYS A 43 7.02 -3.53 5.15
CA LYS A 43 6.30 -3.56 6.42
C LYS A 43 6.12 -4.95 7.03
N ASN A 44 6.20 -6.01 6.22
CA ASN A 44 6.09 -7.38 6.70
C ASN A 44 7.47 -8.01 6.97
N ALA A 45 8.56 -7.26 6.77
CA ALA A 45 9.92 -7.75 6.97
C ALA A 45 10.48 -7.46 8.37
N ILE A 46 9.70 -6.95 9.33
CA ILE A 46 10.22 -6.48 10.62
C ILE A 46 11.04 -7.55 11.35
N ASP A 47 10.58 -8.80 11.40
CA ASP A 47 11.33 -9.88 12.06
C ASP A 47 12.62 -10.22 11.31
N MET A 48 12.57 -10.20 9.97
CA MET A 48 13.75 -10.39 9.13
C MET A 48 14.75 -9.24 9.29
N ILE A 49 14.28 -8.00 9.40
CA ILE A 49 15.11 -6.82 9.67
C ILE A 49 15.76 -6.93 11.05
N LYS A 50 15.00 -7.29 12.09
CA LYS A 50 15.52 -7.50 13.45
C LYS A 50 16.63 -8.54 13.49
N ALA A 51 16.41 -9.68 12.83
CA ALA A 51 17.39 -10.76 12.74
C ALA A 51 18.68 -10.37 11.99
N ASN A 52 18.67 -9.28 11.21
CA ASN A 52 19.81 -8.84 10.41
C ASN A 52 20.32 -7.44 10.79
N MET A 53 19.93 -6.90 11.95
CA MET A 53 20.33 -5.56 12.40
C MET A 53 21.85 -5.39 12.52
N GLU A 54 22.57 -6.47 12.84
CA GLU A 54 24.02 -6.46 13.04
C GLU A 54 24.84 -6.28 11.75
N PHE A 55 24.25 -6.54 10.58
CA PHE A 55 24.97 -6.48 9.30
C PHE A 55 24.97 -5.08 8.67
N ASN A 56 24.39 -4.07 9.35
CA ASN A 56 24.29 -2.68 8.89
C ASN A 56 23.76 -2.52 7.45
N ILE A 57 22.91 -3.44 7.01
CA ILE A 57 22.24 -3.41 5.70
C ILE A 57 20.92 -2.62 5.73
N ILE A 58 20.58 -2.06 6.89
CA ILE A 58 19.32 -1.35 7.14
C ILE A 58 19.45 0.09 6.66
N ASP A 59 18.49 0.49 5.86
CA ASP A 59 18.33 1.86 5.44
C ASP A 59 17.36 2.58 6.38
N TRP A 60 17.91 3.44 7.24
CA TRP A 60 17.15 4.21 8.23
C TRP A 60 16.19 5.22 7.62
N PHE A 61 16.44 5.68 6.40
CA PHE A 61 15.49 6.51 5.67
C PHE A 61 14.23 5.71 5.37
N TYR A 62 14.37 4.51 4.80
CA TYR A 62 13.22 3.67 4.46
C TYR A 62 12.54 3.10 5.70
N LEU A 63 13.33 2.75 6.72
CA LEU A 63 12.78 2.24 7.98
C LEU A 63 11.97 3.31 8.73
N SER A 64 12.36 4.59 8.64
CA SER A 64 11.60 5.69 9.26
C SER A 64 10.18 5.82 8.68
N MET A 65 9.99 5.48 7.41
CA MET A 65 8.67 5.47 6.76
C MET A 65 7.85 4.20 7.06
N ASN A 66 8.48 3.15 7.58
CA ASN A 66 7.87 1.83 7.74
C ASN A 66 6.88 1.82 8.93
N GLU A 67 5.59 1.62 8.63
CA GLU A 67 4.51 1.67 9.62
C GLU A 67 4.67 0.64 10.76
N ASN A 68 5.33 -0.49 10.50
CA ASN A 68 5.53 -1.55 11.49
C ASN A 68 6.89 -1.45 12.20
N ALA A 69 7.72 -0.46 11.88
CA ALA A 69 9.05 -0.28 12.48
C ALA A 69 9.07 0.64 13.71
N ILE A 70 7.89 1.06 14.22
CA ILE A 70 7.79 2.10 15.26
C ILE A 70 8.60 1.77 16.52
N GLU A 71 8.63 0.51 16.95
CA GLU A 71 9.40 0.09 18.13
C GLU A 71 10.91 0.06 17.85
N ILE A 72 11.35 -0.38 16.67
CA ILE A 72 12.77 -0.32 16.29
C ILE A 72 13.25 1.14 16.25
N LEU A 73 12.42 2.05 15.71
CA LEU A 73 12.72 3.48 15.66
C LEU A 73 12.76 4.11 17.06
N ARG A 74 11.88 3.67 17.97
CA ARG A 74 11.90 4.12 19.38
C ARG A 74 13.19 3.73 20.08
N GLU A 75 13.66 2.50 19.87
CA GLU A 75 14.92 1.99 20.44
C GLU A 75 16.17 2.62 19.81
N ASN A 76 16.05 3.19 18.61
CA ASN A 76 17.14 3.79 17.83
C ASN A 76 16.82 5.26 17.48
N PHE A 77 16.40 6.03 18.47
CA PHE A 77 15.84 7.36 18.28
C PHE A 77 16.78 8.35 17.57
N ASP A 78 18.09 8.22 17.78
CA ASP A 78 19.14 9.01 17.15
C ASP A 78 19.26 8.79 15.64
N LYS A 79 18.77 7.65 15.14
CA LYS A 79 18.85 7.27 13.72
C LYS A 79 17.62 7.67 12.91
N ILE A 80 16.55 8.11 13.57
CA ILE A 80 15.30 8.53 12.91
C ILE A 80 15.58 9.63 11.89
N LYS A 81 15.12 9.40 10.66
CA LYS A 81 15.09 10.41 9.60
C LYS A 81 13.74 11.14 9.69
N TRP A 82 13.72 12.24 10.43
CA TRP A 82 12.51 12.96 10.85
C TRP A 82 11.63 13.41 9.69
N ASP A 83 12.23 13.89 8.60
CA ASP A 83 11.50 14.29 7.39
C ASP A 83 10.61 13.14 6.88
N PHE A 84 11.17 11.94 6.79
CA PHE A 84 10.50 10.74 6.30
C PHE A 84 9.61 10.09 7.35
N PHE A 85 9.97 10.23 8.63
CA PHE A 85 9.16 9.79 9.75
C PHE A 85 7.80 10.49 9.80
N ALA A 86 7.71 11.75 9.31
CA ALA A 86 6.45 12.47 9.17
C ALA A 86 5.42 11.76 8.26
N THR A 87 5.88 10.89 7.35
CA THR A 87 5.00 10.11 6.47
C THR A 87 4.48 8.82 7.11
N ASN A 88 5.04 8.41 8.26
CA ASN A 88 4.66 7.17 8.93
C ASN A 88 3.31 7.35 9.66
N PRO A 89 2.28 6.55 9.34
CA PRO A 89 0.95 6.71 9.93
C PRO A 89 0.91 6.45 11.44
N ASN A 90 1.87 5.67 11.96
CA ASN A 90 1.98 5.31 13.37
C ASN A 90 2.91 6.25 14.16
N ALA A 91 3.55 7.22 13.50
CA ALA A 91 4.47 8.16 14.13
C ALA A 91 3.79 9.33 14.86
N MET A 92 2.47 9.52 14.70
CA MET A 92 1.77 10.73 15.16
C MET A 92 1.96 11.05 16.64
N LYS A 93 2.05 10.03 17.51
CA LYS A 93 2.30 10.25 18.94
C LYS A 93 3.69 10.87 19.17
N ILE A 94 4.72 10.29 18.55
CA ILE A 94 6.10 10.76 18.70
C ILE A 94 6.28 12.15 18.05
N LEU A 95 5.68 12.38 16.88
CA LEU A 95 5.76 13.68 16.21
C LEU A 95 5.14 14.83 17.04
N LYS A 96 4.05 14.56 17.78
CA LYS A 96 3.42 15.56 18.67
C LYS A 96 4.34 16.01 19.80
N ASP A 97 5.20 15.12 20.29
CA ASP A 97 6.16 15.41 21.36
C ASP A 97 7.42 16.12 20.82
N HIS A 98 7.60 16.20 19.49
CA HIS A 98 8.75 16.82 18.81
C HIS A 98 8.32 17.72 17.64
N PRO A 99 7.52 18.77 17.90
CA PRO A 99 6.93 19.61 16.84
C PRO A 99 7.96 20.36 15.99
N ASP A 100 9.14 20.63 16.55
CA ASP A 100 10.28 21.27 15.89
C ASP A 100 10.92 20.40 14.80
N LYS A 101 10.71 19.08 14.83
CA LYS A 101 11.26 18.12 13.88
C LYS A 101 10.30 17.74 12.75
N ILE A 102 9.10 18.31 12.75
CA ILE A 102 8.08 17.98 11.76
C ILE A 102 8.42 18.64 10.42
N ASP A 103 8.70 17.83 9.41
CA ASP A 103 8.56 18.25 8.02
C ASP A 103 7.07 18.33 7.65
N TRP A 104 6.53 19.54 7.64
CA TRP A 104 5.13 19.81 7.31
C TRP A 104 4.76 19.47 5.86
N SER A 105 5.73 19.50 4.95
CA SER A 105 5.50 19.13 3.56
C SER A 105 5.23 17.63 3.45
N LEU A 106 6.09 16.81 4.04
CA LEU A 106 5.92 15.35 4.05
C LEU A 106 4.79 14.90 4.98
N LEU A 107 4.53 15.61 6.08
CA LEU A 107 3.35 15.35 6.92
C LEU A 107 2.05 15.53 6.13
N SER A 108 2.03 16.44 5.13
CA SER A 108 0.81 16.72 4.35
C SER A 108 0.30 15.51 3.55
N CYS A 109 1.15 14.55 3.17
CA CYS A 109 0.69 13.31 2.55
C CYS A 109 0.25 12.22 3.55
N ASN A 110 0.44 12.41 4.86
CA ASN A 110 0.12 11.42 5.88
C ASN A 110 -1.39 11.42 6.23
N PRO A 111 -2.15 10.33 5.98
CA PRO A 111 -3.57 10.27 6.31
C PRO A 111 -3.87 10.44 7.81
N SER A 112 -2.98 9.96 8.68
CA SER A 112 -3.13 10.08 10.15
C SER A 112 -2.93 11.51 10.66
N ALA A 113 -2.43 12.42 9.81
CA ALA A 113 -2.14 13.80 10.17
C ALA A 113 -3.27 14.79 9.82
N ILE A 114 -4.43 14.31 9.35
CA ILE A 114 -5.48 15.20 8.83
C ILE A 114 -5.94 16.27 9.84
N GLU A 115 -6.08 15.91 11.12
CA GLU A 115 -6.53 16.84 12.16
C GLU A 115 -5.47 17.89 12.52
N ILE A 116 -4.18 17.50 12.59
CA ILE A 116 -3.11 18.46 12.87
C ILE A 116 -2.89 19.41 11.69
N LEU A 117 -3.04 18.94 10.45
CA LEU A 117 -2.98 19.76 9.25
C LEU A 117 -4.15 20.75 9.19
N LYS A 118 -5.37 20.30 9.53
CA LYS A 118 -6.57 21.15 9.61
C LYS A 118 -6.42 22.25 10.67
N ALA A 119 -5.78 21.96 11.79
CA ALA A 119 -5.49 22.95 12.83
C ALA A 119 -4.37 23.93 12.42
N ASN A 120 -3.57 23.62 11.40
CA ASN A 120 -2.43 24.40 10.95
C ASN A 120 -2.47 24.65 9.43
N PRO A 121 -3.51 25.32 8.90
CA PRO A 121 -3.75 25.41 7.46
C PRO A 121 -2.63 26.11 6.68
N THR A 122 -1.89 27.02 7.31
CA THR A 122 -0.74 27.72 6.71
C THR A 122 0.48 26.83 6.51
N LYS A 123 0.53 25.67 7.16
CA LYS A 123 1.61 24.68 7.04
C LYS A 123 1.34 23.61 5.98
N ILE A 124 0.13 23.56 5.42
CA ILE A 124 -0.24 22.54 4.44
C ILE A 124 0.53 22.76 3.14
N ASN A 125 1.29 21.74 2.75
CA ASN A 125 1.80 21.64 1.39
C ASN A 125 0.73 21.00 0.50
N TRP A 126 0.01 21.85 -0.24
CA TRP A 126 -1.15 21.42 -1.04
C TRP A 126 -0.83 20.44 -2.17
N THR A 127 0.43 20.41 -2.65
CA THR A 127 0.88 19.40 -3.61
C THR A 127 0.84 18.01 -2.97
N TYR A 128 1.52 17.80 -1.84
CA TYR A 128 1.50 16.51 -1.14
C TYR A 128 0.15 16.20 -0.50
N PHE A 129 -0.58 17.22 -0.05
CA PHE A 129 -1.93 17.08 0.47
C PHE A 129 -2.92 16.54 -0.57
N SER A 130 -2.72 16.87 -1.86
CA SER A 130 -3.56 16.35 -2.95
C SER A 130 -3.42 14.84 -3.14
N GLN A 131 -2.28 14.27 -2.75
CA GLN A 131 -2.06 12.82 -2.74
C GLN A 131 -2.71 12.11 -1.54
N ASN A 132 -3.04 12.85 -0.47
CA ASN A 132 -3.52 12.27 0.78
C ASN A 132 -4.96 11.74 0.66
N PRO A 133 -5.22 10.44 0.85
CA PRO A 133 -6.57 9.87 0.74
C PRO A 133 -7.56 10.42 1.77
N ALA A 134 -7.11 10.87 2.93
CA ALA A 134 -7.96 11.49 3.94
C ALA A 134 -8.32 12.96 3.62
N ALA A 135 -7.67 13.58 2.63
CA ALA A 135 -7.79 15.01 2.35
C ALA A 135 -8.92 15.39 1.37
N ILE A 136 -9.60 14.41 0.75
CA ILE A 136 -10.56 14.64 -0.35
C ILE A 136 -11.61 15.70 -0.01
N ARG A 137 -12.17 15.66 1.21
CA ARG A 137 -13.16 16.65 1.65
C ARG A 137 -12.59 18.07 1.67
N LEU A 138 -11.44 18.27 2.30
CA LEU A 138 -10.79 19.58 2.41
C LEU A 138 -10.31 20.10 1.05
N LEU A 139 -9.90 19.19 0.15
CA LEU A 139 -9.55 19.54 -1.23
C LEU A 139 -10.77 20.05 -2.02
N LYS A 140 -11.94 19.42 -1.86
CA LYS A 140 -13.21 19.88 -2.48
C LYS A 140 -13.63 21.26 -1.97
N GLU A 141 -13.37 21.56 -0.71
CA GLU A 141 -13.61 22.88 -0.11
C GLU A 141 -12.60 23.94 -0.61
N ASN A 142 -11.46 23.54 -1.18
CA ASN A 142 -10.38 24.42 -1.64
C ASN A 142 -9.93 24.08 -3.08
N PRO A 143 -10.81 24.17 -4.09
CA PRO A 143 -10.54 23.65 -5.44
C PRO A 143 -9.35 24.31 -6.15
N THR A 144 -9.04 25.57 -5.82
CA THR A 144 -7.90 26.31 -6.39
C THR A 144 -6.55 25.85 -5.85
N LYS A 145 -6.52 25.07 -4.77
CA LYS A 145 -5.31 24.52 -4.16
C LYS A 145 -4.98 23.12 -4.64
N ILE A 146 -5.88 22.47 -5.38
CA ILE A 146 -5.71 21.10 -5.83
C ILE A 146 -4.56 21.03 -6.84
N ASN A 147 -3.55 20.21 -6.52
CA ASN A 147 -2.58 19.75 -7.49
C ASN A 147 -3.14 18.49 -8.18
N TRP A 148 -3.60 18.65 -9.43
CA TRP A 148 -4.27 17.59 -10.18
C TRP A 148 -3.34 16.44 -10.60
N ASP A 149 -2.03 16.73 -10.74
CA ASP A 149 -1.03 15.69 -10.97
C ASP A 149 -0.97 14.74 -9.77
N GLU A 150 -0.79 15.27 -8.56
CA GLU A 150 -0.73 14.45 -7.35
C GLU A 150 -2.09 13.82 -7.00
N LEU A 151 -3.19 14.53 -7.25
CA LEU A 151 -4.53 13.98 -7.07
C LEU A 151 -4.76 12.74 -7.95
N SER A 152 -4.14 12.66 -9.13
CA SER A 152 -4.26 11.49 -10.01
C SER A 152 -3.66 10.21 -9.40
N LEU A 153 -2.74 10.32 -8.44
CA LEU A 153 -2.24 9.17 -7.65
C LEU A 153 -3.16 8.78 -6.49
N ASN A 154 -4.08 9.65 -6.10
CA ASN A 154 -4.88 9.48 -4.89
C ASN A 154 -6.03 8.47 -5.12
N PRO A 155 -6.03 7.30 -4.45
CA PRO A 155 -7.06 6.27 -4.67
C PRO A 155 -8.45 6.71 -4.20
N SER A 156 -8.55 7.68 -3.29
CA SER A 156 -9.83 8.21 -2.81
C SER A 156 -10.40 9.32 -3.72
N ALA A 157 -9.65 9.76 -4.74
CA ALA A 157 -10.03 10.87 -5.61
C ALA A 157 -10.75 10.48 -6.92
N ILE A 158 -11.02 9.20 -7.16
CA ILE A 158 -11.50 8.72 -8.48
C ILE A 158 -12.77 9.44 -8.94
N ASN A 159 -13.74 9.68 -8.06
CA ASN A 159 -14.96 10.39 -8.44
C ASN A 159 -14.68 11.85 -8.82
N LEU A 160 -13.81 12.54 -8.07
CA LEU A 160 -13.42 13.92 -8.39
C LEU A 160 -12.64 14.01 -9.72
N LEU A 161 -11.79 13.01 -10.01
CA LEU A 161 -11.08 12.90 -11.27
C LEU A 161 -12.03 12.64 -12.45
N ARG A 162 -13.05 11.76 -12.27
CA ARG A 162 -14.09 11.51 -13.28
C ARG A 162 -14.89 12.75 -13.64
N GLU A 163 -15.17 13.61 -12.66
CA GLU A 163 -15.85 14.90 -12.87
C GLU A 163 -14.96 15.93 -13.58
N ASN A 164 -13.63 15.73 -13.59
CA ASN A 164 -12.64 16.69 -14.09
C ASN A 164 -11.65 16.02 -15.08
N LYS A 165 -12.16 15.23 -16.04
CA LYS A 165 -11.32 14.41 -16.95
C LYS A 165 -10.18 15.16 -17.65
N SER A 166 -10.39 16.44 -17.99
CA SER A 166 -9.38 17.27 -18.67
C SER A 166 -8.15 17.58 -17.81
N LYS A 167 -8.23 17.40 -16.49
CA LYS A 167 -7.14 17.68 -15.53
C LYS A 167 -6.36 16.43 -15.11
N ILE A 168 -6.76 15.26 -15.60
CA ILE A 168 -6.14 13.98 -15.22
C ILE A 168 -4.72 13.90 -15.77
N ASN A 169 -3.78 13.59 -14.89
CA ASN A 169 -2.46 13.12 -15.26
C ASN A 169 -2.49 11.59 -15.46
N TRP A 170 -2.61 11.16 -16.71
CA TRP A 170 -2.79 9.75 -17.07
C TRP A 170 -1.58 8.86 -16.73
N LEU A 171 -0.37 9.43 -16.78
CA LEU A 171 0.85 8.74 -16.35
C LEU A 171 0.71 8.34 -14.88
N LYS A 172 0.40 9.31 -14.02
CA LYS A 172 0.20 9.08 -12.59
C LYS A 172 -1.02 8.22 -12.29
N LEU A 173 -2.12 8.44 -13.00
CA LEU A 173 -3.35 7.65 -12.86
C LEU A 173 -3.11 6.15 -13.11
N SER A 174 -2.18 5.79 -14.00
CA SER A 174 -1.84 4.39 -14.28
C SER A 174 -1.34 3.62 -13.04
N LYS A 175 -0.78 4.32 -12.04
CA LYS A 175 -0.35 3.73 -10.77
C LYS A 175 -1.48 3.68 -9.71
N ASN A 176 -2.62 4.34 -9.95
CA ASN A 176 -3.70 4.44 -8.99
C ASN A 176 -4.55 3.15 -8.98
N PRO A 177 -4.66 2.43 -7.85
CA PRO A 177 -5.34 1.14 -7.80
C PRO A 177 -6.85 1.21 -8.00
N ASN A 178 -7.47 2.36 -7.75
CA ASN A 178 -8.90 2.53 -7.92
C ASN A 178 -9.27 3.09 -9.32
N ALA A 179 -8.29 3.30 -10.20
CA ALA A 179 -8.49 3.91 -11.51
C ALA A 179 -8.66 2.93 -12.67
N ILE A 180 -8.68 1.61 -12.41
CA ILE A 180 -8.64 0.57 -13.44
C ILE A 180 -9.76 0.72 -14.48
N GLU A 181 -11.00 0.95 -14.04
CA GLU A 181 -12.12 1.13 -14.98
C GLU A 181 -11.96 2.40 -15.85
N LEU A 182 -11.46 3.49 -15.26
CA LEU A 182 -11.21 4.72 -16.01
C LEU A 182 -10.06 4.56 -17.02
N LEU A 183 -9.07 3.71 -16.71
CA LEU A 183 -7.98 3.36 -17.61
C LEU A 183 -8.47 2.44 -18.75
N LYS A 184 -9.35 1.47 -18.47
CA LYS A 184 -9.98 0.61 -19.49
C LYS A 184 -10.81 1.41 -20.51
N GLU A 185 -11.49 2.47 -20.06
CA GLU A 185 -12.18 3.41 -20.95
C GLU A 185 -11.23 4.19 -21.88
N ASN A 186 -9.93 4.27 -21.54
CA ASN A 186 -8.94 5.12 -22.21
C ASN A 186 -7.63 4.35 -22.46
N PRO A 187 -7.65 3.23 -23.21
CA PRO A 187 -6.52 2.30 -23.30
C PRO A 187 -5.25 2.93 -23.88
N THR A 188 -5.38 3.94 -24.75
CA THR A 188 -4.24 4.66 -25.36
C THR A 188 -3.52 5.58 -24.37
N LYS A 189 -4.10 5.84 -23.19
CA LYS A 189 -3.53 6.68 -22.13
C LYS A 189 -2.78 5.87 -21.06
N ILE A 190 -2.84 4.55 -21.13
CA ILE A 190 -2.22 3.65 -20.14
C ILE A 190 -0.70 3.71 -20.25
N ASN A 191 -0.04 4.03 -19.13
CA ASN A 191 1.39 3.79 -18.98
C ASN A 191 1.61 2.40 -18.39
N TRP A 192 1.95 1.43 -19.25
CA TRP A 192 2.10 0.02 -18.88
C TRP A 192 3.20 -0.23 -17.83
N ARG A 193 4.27 0.55 -17.84
CA ARG A 193 5.33 0.46 -16.83
C ARG A 193 4.81 0.79 -15.43
N LEU A 194 4.08 1.89 -15.26
CA LEU A 194 3.50 2.26 -13.97
C LEU A 194 2.31 1.37 -13.59
N LEU A 195 1.52 0.94 -14.57
CA LEU A 195 0.45 -0.04 -14.38
C LEU A 195 0.98 -1.37 -13.85
N SER A 196 2.19 -1.78 -14.27
CA SER A 196 2.79 -3.04 -13.79
C SER A 196 2.99 -3.05 -12.26
N ALA A 197 3.22 -1.89 -11.63
CA ALA A 197 3.30 -1.79 -10.17
C ALA A 197 1.93 -1.59 -9.47
N ASN A 198 0.83 -1.52 -10.24
CA ASN A 198 -0.49 -1.21 -9.72
C ASN A 198 -1.21 -2.49 -9.22
N PRO A 199 -1.53 -2.60 -7.92
CA PRO A 199 -2.16 -3.81 -7.38
C PRO A 199 -3.60 -4.04 -7.87
N GLY A 200 -4.30 -3.00 -8.35
CA GLY A 200 -5.62 -3.17 -8.98
C GLY A 200 -5.54 -3.74 -10.40
N ALA A 201 -4.37 -3.78 -11.02
CA ALA A 201 -4.21 -4.06 -12.45
C ALA A 201 -3.91 -5.53 -12.79
N ILE A 202 -3.98 -6.47 -11.85
CA ILE A 202 -3.58 -7.87 -12.08
C ILE A 202 -4.32 -8.49 -13.28
N GLU A 203 -5.64 -8.30 -13.37
CA GLU A 203 -6.44 -8.89 -14.45
C GLU A 203 -6.05 -8.34 -15.84
N ILE A 204 -5.94 -7.02 -15.99
CA ILE A 204 -5.53 -6.39 -17.25
C ILE A 204 -4.08 -6.74 -17.63
N LEU A 205 -3.19 -6.92 -16.64
CA LEU A 205 -1.81 -7.34 -16.87
C LEU A 205 -1.75 -8.82 -17.30
N ARG A 206 -2.58 -9.71 -16.72
CA ARG A 206 -2.68 -11.11 -17.12
C ARG A 206 -3.08 -11.26 -18.58
N GLU A 207 -3.97 -10.40 -19.07
CA GLU A 207 -4.42 -10.37 -20.47
C GLU A 207 -3.42 -9.72 -21.43
N ASN A 208 -2.42 -9.00 -20.92
CA ASN A 208 -1.46 -8.21 -21.72
C ASN A 208 -0.02 -8.46 -21.24
N GLN A 209 0.38 -9.73 -21.08
CA GLN A 209 1.68 -10.09 -20.50
C GLN A 209 2.88 -9.54 -21.27
N GLU A 210 2.73 -9.27 -22.57
CA GLU A 210 3.75 -8.68 -23.44
C GLU A 210 4.07 -7.22 -23.10
N LYS A 211 3.16 -6.54 -22.38
CA LYS A 211 3.34 -5.13 -21.97
C LYS A 211 3.85 -4.97 -20.54
N ILE A 212 4.01 -6.07 -19.81
CA ILE A 212 4.46 -6.04 -18.42
C ILE A 212 5.91 -5.55 -18.33
N ASP A 213 6.13 -4.50 -17.56
CA ASP A 213 7.45 -4.17 -17.04
C ASP A 213 7.70 -5.04 -15.80
N TRP A 214 8.47 -6.11 -15.99
CA TRP A 214 8.68 -7.13 -14.95
C TRP A 214 9.43 -6.63 -13.71
N GLY A 215 10.23 -5.58 -13.86
CA GLY A 215 10.88 -4.91 -12.73
C GLY A 215 9.85 -4.22 -11.84
N MET A 216 8.96 -3.42 -12.43
CA MET A 216 7.85 -2.79 -11.71
C MET A 216 6.86 -3.83 -11.17
N PHE A 217 6.57 -4.87 -11.94
CA PHE A 217 5.66 -5.96 -11.57
C PHE A 217 6.15 -6.75 -10.35
N SER A 218 7.47 -6.91 -10.19
CA SER A 218 8.05 -7.57 -9.00
C SER A 218 7.76 -6.80 -7.70
N THR A 219 7.53 -5.49 -7.77
CA THR A 219 7.12 -4.69 -6.61
C THR A 219 5.62 -4.73 -6.32
N ASN A 220 4.81 -5.31 -7.22
CA ASN A 220 3.36 -5.33 -7.11
C ASN A 220 2.93 -6.39 -6.08
N PRO A 221 2.31 -6.02 -4.96
CA PRO A 221 1.95 -6.99 -3.92
C PRO A 221 0.86 -7.97 -4.34
N ALA A 222 0.08 -7.64 -5.37
CA ALA A 222 -1.03 -8.46 -5.84
C ALA A 222 -0.58 -9.62 -6.76
N ILE A 223 0.73 -9.77 -7.01
CA ILE A 223 1.28 -10.97 -7.70
C ILE A 223 1.24 -12.23 -6.83
N PHE A 224 0.89 -12.08 -5.55
CA PHE A 224 0.77 -13.16 -4.60
C PHE A 224 -0.69 -13.35 -4.17
N THR A 225 -1.07 -14.61 -3.93
CA THR A 225 -2.33 -15.02 -3.33
C THR A 225 -2.10 -15.91 -2.11
N TYR A 226 -3.17 -16.23 -1.39
CA TYR A 226 -3.12 -17.20 -0.29
C TYR A 226 -2.94 -18.62 -0.84
N ASP A 227 -2.12 -19.40 -0.14
CA ASP A 227 -2.06 -20.84 -0.35
C ASP A 227 -3.19 -21.47 0.45
N TYR A 228 -4.39 -21.49 -0.15
CA TYR A 228 -5.60 -21.97 0.52
C TYR A 228 -5.49 -23.44 0.94
N GLU A 229 -4.78 -24.27 0.16
CA GLU A 229 -4.56 -25.67 0.50
C GLU A 229 -3.66 -25.80 1.73
N ASN A 230 -2.53 -25.08 1.77
CA ASN A 230 -1.67 -25.06 2.95
C ASN A 230 -2.40 -24.50 4.17
N LEU A 231 -3.11 -23.37 4.03
CA LEU A 231 -3.91 -22.80 5.12
C LEU A 231 -4.94 -23.79 5.66
N ARG A 232 -5.65 -24.49 4.78
CA ARG A 232 -6.62 -25.52 5.17
C ARG A 232 -5.96 -26.68 5.89
N ASN A 233 -4.84 -27.19 5.37
CA ASN A 233 -4.16 -28.36 5.91
C ASN A 233 -3.45 -28.05 7.23
N SER A 234 -2.84 -26.87 7.39
CA SER A 234 -2.18 -26.45 8.63
C SER A 234 -3.15 -26.06 9.74
N ASN A 235 -4.41 -25.79 9.43
CA ASN A 235 -5.44 -25.40 10.41
C ASN A 235 -6.58 -26.43 10.46
N ILE A 236 -6.30 -27.69 10.11
CA ILE A 236 -7.33 -28.73 10.02
C ILE A 236 -8.03 -28.96 11.37
N ASP A 237 -7.28 -28.87 12.48
CA ASP A 237 -7.81 -29.03 13.83
C ASP A 237 -8.67 -27.85 14.28
N LEU A 238 -8.46 -26.67 13.68
CA LEU A 238 -9.25 -25.47 13.94
C LEU A 238 -10.47 -25.36 13.03
N LYS A 239 -10.73 -26.36 12.17
CA LYS A 239 -11.79 -26.29 11.17
C LYS A 239 -13.13 -25.94 11.80
N ASP A 240 -13.55 -26.66 12.82
CA ASP A 240 -14.85 -26.46 13.46
C ASP A 240 -14.94 -25.12 14.19
N ASP A 241 -13.86 -24.69 14.86
CA ASP A 241 -13.76 -23.38 15.52
C ASP A 241 -13.82 -22.23 14.52
N ILE A 242 -13.16 -22.38 13.37
CA ILE A 242 -13.22 -21.42 12.26
C ILE A 242 -14.64 -21.34 11.73
N PHE A 243 -15.31 -22.47 11.46
CA PHE A 243 -16.71 -22.48 11.01
C PHE A 243 -17.64 -21.85 12.03
N ALA A 244 -17.54 -22.23 13.30
CA ALA A 244 -18.36 -21.68 14.38
C ALA A 244 -18.18 -20.16 14.53
N THR A 245 -16.94 -19.68 14.40
CA THR A 245 -16.62 -18.25 14.47
C THR A 245 -17.06 -17.50 13.21
N ALA A 246 -16.90 -18.11 12.04
CA ALA A 246 -17.26 -17.54 10.74
C ALA A 246 -18.78 -17.40 10.60
N LEU A 247 -19.54 -18.40 11.03
CA LEU A 247 -21.00 -18.46 10.99
C LEU A 247 -21.67 -17.90 12.26
N ASN A 248 -20.91 -17.31 13.18
CA ASN A 248 -21.48 -16.69 14.37
C ASN A 248 -22.50 -15.60 13.96
N PRO A 249 -23.75 -15.64 14.46
CA PRO A 249 -24.80 -14.70 14.04
C PRO A 249 -24.40 -13.23 14.23
N SER A 250 -23.67 -12.91 15.30
CA SER A 250 -23.23 -11.54 15.56
C SER A 250 -22.26 -11.03 14.48
N ARG A 251 -21.40 -11.93 13.98
CA ARG A 251 -20.48 -11.64 12.88
C ARG A 251 -21.23 -11.51 11.55
N LEU A 252 -22.12 -12.45 11.23
CA LEU A 252 -22.92 -12.41 10.00
C LEU A 252 -23.77 -11.14 9.93
N PHE A 253 -24.49 -10.78 11.01
CA PHE A 253 -25.28 -9.54 11.04
C PHE A 253 -24.42 -8.28 10.98
N LYS A 254 -23.19 -8.32 11.50
CA LYS A 254 -22.26 -7.20 11.31
C LYS A 254 -21.89 -7.06 9.84
N LEU A 255 -21.55 -8.16 9.18
CA LEU A 255 -21.19 -8.16 7.76
C LEU A 255 -22.36 -7.74 6.88
N MET A 256 -23.59 -8.21 7.14
CA MET A 256 -24.81 -7.80 6.39
C MET A 256 -25.19 -6.33 6.59
N ARG A 257 -24.66 -5.66 7.62
CA ARG A 257 -24.81 -4.20 7.78
C ARG A 257 -23.72 -3.44 7.03
N GLU A 258 -22.54 -4.02 6.89
CA GLU A 258 -21.39 -3.41 6.21
C GLU A 258 -21.45 -3.66 4.69
N TYR A 259 -22.01 -4.79 4.28
CA TYR A 259 -22.14 -5.27 2.91
C TYR A 259 -23.57 -5.69 2.65
N ASP A 260 -23.96 -5.78 1.38
CA ASP A 260 -25.26 -6.28 0.98
C ASP A 260 -25.48 -7.74 1.44
N GLU A 261 -26.71 -8.08 1.85
CA GLU A 261 -27.05 -9.41 2.39
C GLU A 261 -26.76 -10.52 1.37
N ASP A 262 -27.07 -10.30 0.10
CA ASP A 262 -26.82 -11.28 -0.97
C ASP A 262 -25.32 -11.48 -1.17
N ALA A 263 -24.51 -10.42 -1.01
CA ALA A 263 -23.06 -10.52 -1.10
C ALA A 263 -22.47 -11.36 0.04
N VAL A 264 -22.98 -11.21 1.27
CA VAL A 264 -22.56 -12.03 2.41
C VAL A 264 -23.02 -13.47 2.25
N TYR A 265 -24.25 -13.70 1.78
CA TYR A 265 -24.78 -15.03 1.58
C TYR A 265 -23.97 -15.81 0.54
N ASN A 266 -23.72 -15.19 -0.62
CA ASN A 266 -22.90 -15.79 -1.69
C ASN A 266 -21.47 -16.08 -1.23
N ALA A 267 -20.90 -15.28 -0.34
CA ALA A 267 -19.53 -15.48 0.14
C ALA A 267 -19.38 -16.65 1.14
N TYR A 268 -20.46 -17.06 1.81
CA TYR A 268 -20.41 -18.05 2.90
C TYR A 268 -21.14 -19.36 2.58
N PHE A 269 -22.11 -19.35 1.68
CA PHE A 269 -23.03 -20.47 1.46
C PHE A 269 -23.10 -20.97 0.01
N HIS A 270 -22.32 -20.39 -0.90
CA HIS A 270 -22.16 -20.82 -2.30
C HIS A 270 -20.68 -21.00 -2.66
#